data_AF-A0A1F2V5X6-F1
#
_entry.id   AF-A0A1F2V5X6-F1
#
_cell.length_a   1.000
_cell.length_b   1.000
_cell.length_c   1.000
_cell.angle_alpha   90.00
_cell.angle_beta   90.00
_cell.angle_gamma   90.00
#
_symmetry.space_group_name_H-M   'P 1'
#
loop_
_entity.id
_entity.type
_entity.pdbx_description
1 polymer ?
#
loop_
_entity_poly.entity_id
_entity_poly.type
_entity_poly.pdbx_seq_one_letter_code
_entity_poly.pdbx_strand_id
1 'polypeptide(L)'
;MPPVATHNAPETDAVRAVYSPVGIVRGRPLAWCADPRPDDPLLLDGLELGTFDDNAGSALDDLRALHRIPRVAAEEIALVADEAVCERAARAYDAATFIYRHTPPGRSIDSVFVVALGPVYLVESAGDRRHGYEVKFFDRSWTPLRGGFGVEF
;
A
#
# COMPACT_ATOMS: atom_id res chain seq x y z
N MET A 1 4.77 -9.58 -76.43
CA MET A 1 5.60 -9.88 -75.23
C MET A 1 6.58 -8.73 -75.07
N PRO A 2 6.72 -8.01 -73.92
CA PRO A 2 6.13 -8.10 -72.58
C PRO A 2 5.27 -6.82 -72.25
N PRO A 3 5.04 -6.40 -70.99
CA PRO A 3 3.91 -6.80 -70.16
C PRO A 3 2.85 -5.70 -69.89
N VAL A 4 1.69 -6.17 -69.44
CA VAL A 4 0.51 -5.42 -68.97
C VAL A 4 0.85 -4.61 -67.71
N ALA A 5 0.65 -3.30 -67.76
CA ALA A 5 0.70 -2.43 -66.58
C ALA A 5 -0.65 -2.47 -65.86
N THR A 6 -0.73 -3.28 -64.81
CA THR A 6 -1.88 -3.37 -63.92
C THR A 6 -2.04 -2.08 -63.12
N HIS A 7 -3.26 -1.55 -63.14
CA HIS A 7 -3.72 -0.37 -62.43
C HIS A 7 -3.72 -0.62 -60.91
N ASN A 8 -3.23 0.36 -60.15
CA ASN A 8 -3.11 0.36 -58.70
C ASN A 8 -4.47 0.11 -58.00
N ALA A 9 -4.51 -0.88 -57.12
CA ALA A 9 -5.44 -0.91 -55.98
C ALA A 9 -4.64 -0.48 -54.74
N PRO A 10 -5.13 0.43 -53.89
CA PRO A 10 -4.52 0.66 -52.60
C PRO A 10 -4.82 -0.56 -51.72
N GLU A 11 -3.81 -1.44 -51.53
CA GLU A 11 -3.82 -2.34 -50.39
C GLU A 11 -3.89 -1.47 -49.15
N THR A 12 -5.06 -1.51 -48.51
CA THR A 12 -5.30 -0.98 -47.18
C THR A 12 -4.20 -1.59 -46.30
N ASP A 13 -3.21 -0.77 -45.97
CA ASP A 13 -2.17 -1.09 -45.01
C ASP A 13 -2.89 -1.36 -43.69
N ALA A 14 -3.23 -2.64 -43.51
CA ALA A 14 -3.80 -3.15 -42.29
C ALA A 14 -2.72 -2.87 -41.25
N VAL A 15 -2.90 -1.75 -40.54
CA VAL A 15 -2.08 -1.33 -39.42
C VAL A 15 -1.92 -2.55 -38.55
N ARG A 16 -0.77 -3.19 -38.73
CA ARG A 16 -0.42 -4.43 -38.09
C ARG A 16 -0.28 -4.03 -36.64
N ALA A 17 -1.32 -4.28 -35.85
CA ALA A 17 -1.30 -4.05 -34.42
C ALA A 17 -0.06 -4.77 -33.89
N VAL A 18 0.96 -4.00 -33.57
CA VAL A 18 2.19 -4.49 -32.98
C VAL A 18 1.77 -4.96 -31.59
N TYR A 19 1.52 -6.26 -31.48
CA TYR A 19 1.47 -6.93 -30.20
C TYR A 19 2.83 -6.72 -29.53
N SER A 20 2.88 -5.80 -28.56
CA SER A 20 4.05 -5.64 -27.70
C SER A 20 4.17 -6.86 -26.80
N PRO A 21 5.25 -7.66 -26.89
CA PRO A 21 5.51 -8.71 -25.91
C PRO A 21 6.25 -8.09 -24.72
N VAL A 22 5.73 -8.37 -23.51
CA VAL A 22 6.44 -8.29 -22.22
C VAL A 22 7.19 -6.97 -21.97
N GLY A 23 6.41 -5.91 -21.82
CA GLY A 23 6.85 -4.63 -21.26
C GLY A 23 5.79 -4.11 -20.30
N ILE A 24 5.50 -4.86 -19.23
CA ILE A 24 4.57 -4.37 -18.20
C ILE A 24 5.33 -3.34 -17.34
N VAL A 25 5.18 -2.07 -17.66
CA VAL A 25 5.30 -1.02 -16.65
C VAL A 25 4.05 -1.14 -15.78
N ARG A 26 4.15 -1.82 -14.63
CA ARG A 26 3.04 -1.90 -13.67
C ARG A 26 2.95 -0.57 -12.91
N GLY A 27 1.74 -0.01 -12.93
CA GLY A 27 1.47 1.39 -12.63
C GLY A 27 1.42 1.72 -11.15
N ARG A 28 1.67 2.99 -10.85
CA ARG A 28 1.23 3.63 -9.61
C ARG A 28 -0.30 3.54 -9.48
N PRO A 29 -0.86 3.53 -8.27
CA PRO A 29 -2.30 3.55 -8.11
C PRO A 29 -2.87 4.90 -8.59
N LEU A 30 -4.18 4.94 -8.89
CA LEU A 30 -4.86 6.17 -9.28
C LEU A 30 -4.99 7.16 -8.11
N ALA A 31 -5.09 6.62 -6.90
CA ALA A 31 -5.04 7.33 -5.62
C ALA A 31 -4.09 6.59 -4.67
N TRP A 32 -3.30 7.32 -3.91
CA TRP A 32 -2.38 6.74 -2.94
C TRP A 32 -3.09 6.39 -1.65
N CYS A 33 -4.00 7.24 -1.18
CA CYS A 33 -4.86 6.90 -0.06
C CYS A 33 -5.92 5.91 -0.53
N ALA A 34 -6.16 4.89 0.28
CA ALA A 34 -7.27 3.99 0.06
C ALA A 34 -8.61 4.68 0.39
N ASP A 35 -9.67 4.25 -0.28
CA ASP A 35 -11.02 4.74 0.04
C ASP A 35 -11.38 4.35 1.48
N PRO A 36 -11.86 5.30 2.31
CA PRO A 36 -12.22 5.02 3.70
C PRO A 36 -13.26 3.91 3.80
N ARG A 37 -13.02 2.94 4.70
CA ARG A 37 -13.96 1.87 5.00
C ARG A 37 -14.84 2.27 6.20
N PRO A 38 -16.13 1.90 6.22
CA PRO A 38 -16.90 1.98 7.46
C PRO A 38 -16.24 1.08 8.51
N ASP A 39 -16.12 1.56 9.74
CA ASP A 39 -15.45 0.86 10.85
C ASP A 39 -14.05 0.35 10.45
N ASP A 40 -13.25 1.25 9.86
CA ASP A 40 -11.94 0.92 9.32
C ASP A 40 -11.10 0.12 10.33
N PRO A 41 -10.75 -1.15 10.03
CA PRO A 41 -10.06 -1.99 10.99
C PRO A 41 -8.71 -1.42 11.43
N LEU A 42 -7.97 -0.73 10.55
CA LEU A 42 -6.69 -0.12 10.91
C LEU A 42 -6.89 1.04 11.89
N LEU A 43 -7.97 1.81 11.73
CA LEU A 43 -8.33 2.86 12.67
C LEU A 43 -8.69 2.29 14.04
N LEU A 44 -9.45 1.19 14.08
CA LEU A 44 -9.76 0.48 15.32
C LEU A 44 -8.51 -0.07 16.00
N ASP A 45 -7.61 -0.69 15.23
CA ASP A 45 -6.30 -1.16 15.72
C ASP A 45 -5.47 0.01 16.31
N GLY A 46 -5.49 1.17 15.64
CA GLY A 46 -4.81 2.39 16.09
C GLY A 46 -5.42 2.98 17.36
N LEU A 47 -6.75 2.99 17.49
CA LEU A 47 -7.45 3.40 18.71
C LEU A 47 -7.09 2.47 19.87
N GLU A 48 -7.04 1.15 19.64
CA GLU A 48 -6.62 0.18 20.65
C GLU A 48 -5.20 0.48 21.14
N LEU A 49 -4.25 0.61 20.21
CA LEU A 49 -2.85 0.90 20.50
C LEU A 49 -2.62 2.27 21.19
N GLY A 50 -3.41 3.29 20.84
CA GLY A 50 -3.21 4.64 21.35
C GLY A 50 -3.89 4.94 22.68
N THR A 51 -5.03 4.30 22.94
CA THR A 51 -5.92 4.70 24.04
C THR A 51 -5.99 3.71 25.20
N PHE A 52 -5.61 2.43 24.99
CA PHE A 52 -5.76 1.43 26.04
C PHE A 52 -4.82 1.63 27.23
N ASP A 53 -5.33 1.24 28.40
CA ASP A 53 -4.58 1.12 29.63
C ASP A 53 -3.84 -0.22 29.68
N ASP A 54 -2.61 -0.23 30.20
CA ASP A 54 -1.63 -1.34 30.20
C ASP A 54 -2.09 -2.62 30.92
N ASN A 55 -3.36 -2.68 31.34
CA ASN A 55 -3.98 -3.73 32.12
C ASN A 55 -4.82 -4.71 31.27
N ALA A 56 -4.85 -4.58 29.94
CA ALA A 56 -5.70 -5.38 29.07
C ALA A 56 -5.05 -6.69 28.55
N GLY A 57 -3.72 -6.83 28.59
CA GLY A 57 -3.04 -8.07 28.22
C GLY A 57 -3.24 -8.50 26.76
N SER A 58 -3.42 -7.53 25.86
CA SER A 58 -3.63 -7.78 24.44
C SER A 58 -2.29 -8.05 23.73
N ALA A 59 -2.33 -8.73 22.58
CA ALA A 59 -1.14 -8.86 21.73
C ALA A 59 -0.63 -7.52 21.19
N LEU A 60 -1.49 -6.48 21.19
CA LEU A 60 -1.14 -5.12 20.77
C LEU A 60 -0.39 -4.35 21.88
N ASP A 61 -0.57 -4.71 23.16
CA ASP A 61 0.14 -4.08 24.28
C ASP A 61 1.67 -4.27 24.17
N ASP A 62 2.10 -5.48 23.81
CA ASP A 62 3.51 -5.80 23.58
C ASP A 62 4.10 -4.97 22.42
N LEU A 63 3.32 -4.75 21.36
CA LEU A 63 3.73 -3.91 20.22
C LEU A 63 3.81 -2.44 20.62
N ARG A 64 2.85 -1.94 21.39
CA ARG A 64 2.86 -0.58 21.93
C ARG A 64 4.13 -0.33 22.75
N ALA A 65 4.48 -1.26 23.64
CA ALA A 65 5.69 -1.20 24.45
C ALA A 65 6.96 -1.28 23.60
N LEU A 66 7.02 -2.22 22.65
CA LEU A 66 8.15 -2.41 21.73
C LEU A 66 8.44 -1.14 20.92
N HIS A 67 7.39 -0.49 20.42
CA HIS A 67 7.48 0.70 19.58
C HIS A 67 7.47 2.02 20.35
N ARG A 68 7.36 1.97 21.69
CA ARG A 68 7.24 3.15 22.56
C ARG A 68 6.14 4.10 22.11
N ILE A 69 5.01 3.53 21.67
CA ILE A 69 3.85 4.30 21.26
C ILE A 69 3.28 4.97 22.53
N PRO A 70 3.27 6.31 22.60
CA PRO A 70 2.71 6.99 23.76
C PRO A 70 1.20 6.78 23.83
N ARG A 71 0.61 7.03 25.00
CA ARG A 71 -0.84 7.21 25.04
C ARG A 71 -1.19 8.48 24.29
N VAL A 72 -2.16 8.37 23.41
CA VAL A 72 -2.65 9.43 22.54
C VAL A 72 -4.15 9.52 22.77
N ALA A 73 -4.67 10.73 22.88
CA ALA A 73 -6.10 10.90 23.05
C ALA A 73 -6.84 10.50 21.76
N ALA A 74 -8.03 9.91 21.88
CA ALA A 74 -8.72 9.30 20.74
C ALA A 74 -8.97 10.26 19.56
N GLU A 75 -9.11 11.56 19.85
CA GLU A 75 -9.31 12.60 18.84
C GLU A 75 -8.04 13.00 18.07
N GLU A 76 -6.86 12.67 18.59
CA GLU A 76 -5.59 12.84 17.89
C GLU A 76 -5.26 11.63 16.98
N ILE A 77 -6.05 10.55 17.07
CA ILE A 77 -5.90 9.33 16.26
C ILE A 77 -6.80 9.45 15.03
N ALA A 78 -6.19 9.53 13.85
CA ALA A 78 -6.93 9.81 12.63
C ALA A 78 -6.43 8.98 11.45
N LEU A 79 -7.37 8.59 10.60
CA LEU A 79 -7.08 8.12 9.26
C LEU A 79 -6.58 9.31 8.42
N VAL A 80 -5.42 9.15 7.80
CA VAL A 80 -4.82 10.19 6.96
C VAL A 80 -5.40 10.12 5.55
N ALA A 81 -5.87 11.27 5.07
CA ALA A 81 -6.41 11.44 3.71
C ALA A 81 -5.54 12.35 2.82
N ASP A 82 -4.34 12.71 3.27
CA ASP A 82 -3.37 13.48 2.49
C ASP A 82 -2.63 12.56 1.51
N GLU A 83 -2.88 12.75 0.21
CA GLU A 83 -2.30 11.95 -0.87
C GLU A 83 -0.76 11.94 -0.87
N ALA A 84 -0.10 13.03 -0.47
CA ALA A 84 1.36 13.08 -0.41
C ALA A 84 1.89 12.29 0.78
N VAL A 85 1.14 12.23 1.88
CA VAL A 85 1.43 11.34 3.02
C VAL A 85 1.24 9.88 2.61
N CYS A 86 0.11 9.54 2.00
CA CYS A 86 -0.17 8.19 1.53
C CYS A 86 0.83 7.71 0.48
N GLU A 87 1.30 8.58 -0.43
CA GLU A 87 2.34 8.22 -1.39
C GLU A 87 3.64 7.81 -0.68
N ARG A 88 4.09 8.61 0.30
CA ARG A 88 5.31 8.29 1.07
C ARG A 88 5.14 7.00 1.86
N ALA A 89 3.97 6.83 2.48
CA ALA A 89 3.61 5.62 3.21
C ALA A 89 3.65 4.38 2.31
N ALA A 90 3.01 4.44 1.14
CA ALA A 90 2.95 3.32 0.19
C ALA A 90 4.34 2.91 -0.31
N ARG A 91 5.21 3.89 -0.60
CA ARG A 91 6.61 3.63 -0.98
C ARG A 91 7.42 3.01 0.15
N ALA A 92 7.26 3.51 1.38
CA ALA A 92 7.94 2.98 2.55
C ALA A 92 7.46 1.55 2.88
N TYR A 93 6.15 1.30 2.73
CA TYR A 93 5.52 0.00 2.92
C TYR A 93 6.00 -1.03 1.88
N ASP A 94 6.05 -0.68 0.60
CA ASP A 94 6.59 -1.55 -0.46
C ASP A 94 8.07 -1.90 -0.17
N ALA A 95 8.87 -0.91 0.19
CA ALA A 95 10.28 -1.12 0.55
C ALA A 95 10.46 -2.01 1.79
N ALA A 96 9.61 -1.87 2.80
CA ALA A 96 9.65 -2.70 4.01
C ALA A 96 9.12 -4.13 3.78
N THR A 97 8.19 -4.32 2.83
CA THR A 97 7.64 -5.63 2.46
C THR A 97 8.61 -6.41 1.58
N PHE A 98 9.39 -5.71 0.76
CA PHE A 98 10.43 -6.30 -0.10
C PHE A 98 11.40 -7.21 0.66
N ILE A 99 11.72 -6.83 1.91
CA ILE A 99 12.66 -7.55 2.77
C ILE A 99 12.22 -9.00 3.03
N TYR A 100 10.92 -9.30 2.94
CA TYR A 100 10.36 -10.60 3.32
C TYR A 100 9.81 -11.43 2.15
N ARG A 101 9.26 -10.80 1.10
CA ARG A 101 8.48 -11.54 0.07
C ARG A 101 9.22 -11.98 -1.20
N HIS A 102 10.54 -11.81 -1.33
CA HIS A 102 11.32 -12.14 -2.54
C HIS A 102 10.73 -11.61 -3.88
N THR A 103 9.76 -10.69 -3.80
CA THR A 103 9.09 -10.07 -4.94
C THR A 103 9.82 -8.78 -5.20
N PRO A 104 10.37 -8.51 -6.39
CA PRO A 104 11.11 -7.27 -6.65
C PRO A 104 10.31 -6.02 -6.22
N PRO A 105 10.94 -5.03 -5.55
CA PRO A 105 10.25 -3.83 -5.12
C PRO A 105 9.77 -3.05 -6.35
N GLY A 106 8.66 -2.32 -6.23
CA GLY A 106 8.14 -1.49 -7.31
C GLY A 106 7.50 -2.24 -8.48
N ARG A 107 7.16 -3.53 -8.33
CA ARG A 107 6.37 -4.25 -9.35
C ARG A 107 4.89 -3.88 -9.34
N SER A 108 4.32 -3.32 -8.28
CA SER A 108 2.98 -2.71 -8.22
C SER A 108 2.84 -2.15 -6.81
N ILE A 109 2.69 -0.85 -6.66
CA ILE A 109 2.44 -0.26 -5.34
C ILE A 109 0.93 -0.10 -5.20
N ASP A 110 0.36 -0.71 -4.17
CA ASP A 110 -1.05 -0.57 -3.86
C ASP A 110 -1.30 0.77 -3.15
N SER A 111 -2.56 1.24 -3.21
CA SER A 111 -3.02 2.27 -2.28
C SER A 111 -2.89 1.77 -0.83
N VAL A 112 -2.85 2.68 0.13
CA VAL A 112 -2.65 2.32 1.55
C VAL A 112 -3.66 3.01 2.46
N PHE A 113 -3.99 2.34 3.56
CA PHE A 113 -4.56 2.96 4.74
C PHE A 113 -3.41 3.45 5.63
N VAL A 114 -3.53 4.66 6.15
CA VAL A 114 -2.54 5.27 7.04
C VAL A 114 -3.25 5.83 8.26
N VAL A 115 -2.85 5.37 9.45
CA VAL A 115 -3.34 5.93 10.72
C VAL A 115 -2.20 6.65 11.41
N ALA A 116 -2.44 7.91 11.76
CA ALA A 116 -1.51 8.69 12.58
C ALA A 116 -1.77 8.40 14.06
N LEU A 117 -0.72 8.02 14.78
CA LEU A 117 -0.74 7.67 16.20
C LEU A 117 0.39 8.43 16.91
N GLY A 118 0.22 9.76 17.03
CA GLY A 118 1.21 10.65 17.63
C GLY A 118 2.54 10.70 16.84
N PRO A 119 3.64 10.09 17.35
CA PRO A 119 4.92 10.01 16.62
C PRO A 119 5.02 8.84 15.65
N VAL A 120 4.06 7.91 15.65
CA VAL A 120 4.10 6.68 14.85
C VAL A 120 2.97 6.70 13.80
N TYR A 121 3.23 6.11 12.65
CA TYR A 121 2.23 5.81 11.63
C TYR A 121 2.05 4.29 11.54
N LEU A 122 0.79 3.87 11.46
CA LEU A 122 0.42 2.52 11.06
C LEU A 122 0.06 2.56 9.58
N VAL A 123 0.57 1.59 8.83
CA VAL A 123 0.33 1.51 7.38
C VAL A 123 -0.06 0.10 6.99
N GLU A 124 -1.12 -0.01 6.21
CA GLU A 124 -1.64 -1.25 5.64
C GLU A 124 -1.90 -1.06 4.15
N SER A 125 -1.59 -2.08 3.32
CA SER A 125 -2.02 -2.08 1.91
C SER A 125 -3.55 -2.13 1.82
N ALA A 126 -4.11 -1.48 0.79
CA ALA A 126 -5.55 -1.47 0.50
C ALA A 126 -6.10 -2.84 0.03
N GLY A 127 -5.27 -3.88 0.05
CA GLY A 127 -5.64 -5.25 -0.27
C GLY A 127 -6.82 -5.78 0.54
N ASP A 128 -7.32 -6.93 0.09
CA ASP A 128 -8.41 -7.64 0.74
C ASP A 128 -7.89 -8.41 1.96
N ARG A 129 -8.20 -7.92 3.18
CA ARG A 129 -7.82 -8.57 4.45
C ARG A 129 -8.25 -10.05 4.52
N ARG A 130 -9.24 -10.50 3.73
CA ARG A 130 -9.66 -11.93 3.67
C ARG A 130 -8.57 -12.86 3.12
N HIS A 131 -7.62 -12.33 2.35
CA HIS A 131 -6.47 -13.07 1.83
C HIS A 131 -5.20 -12.80 2.64
N GLY A 132 -5.37 -12.16 3.80
CA GLY A 132 -4.30 -11.79 4.70
C GLY A 132 -4.07 -10.30 4.66
N TYR A 133 -3.52 -9.81 5.75
CA TYR A 133 -3.15 -8.41 5.90
C TYR A 133 -1.89 -8.31 6.74
N GLU A 134 -1.15 -7.24 6.51
CA GLU A 134 0.01 -6.90 7.32
C GLU A 134 -0.04 -5.40 7.59
N VAL A 135 0.12 -5.05 8.86
CA VAL A 135 0.27 -3.68 9.34
C VAL A 135 1.72 -3.50 9.74
N LYS A 136 2.34 -2.45 9.20
CA LYS A 136 3.71 -2.06 9.53
C LYS A 136 3.70 -0.70 10.23
N PHE A 137 4.67 -0.52 11.11
CA PHE A 137 4.85 0.70 11.88
C PHE A 137 5.98 1.54 11.29
N PHE A 138 5.79 2.85 11.24
CA PHE A 138 6.78 3.81 10.75
C PHE A 138 6.90 5.00 11.70
N ASP A 139 8.11 5.56 11.81
CA ASP A 139 8.27 6.86 12.43
C ASP A 139 7.92 8.01 11.46
N ARG A 140 8.04 9.27 11.94
CA ARG A 140 7.76 10.46 11.12
C ARG A 140 8.69 10.65 9.92
N SER A 141 9.82 9.95 9.89
CA SER A 141 10.76 9.96 8.77
C SER A 141 10.50 8.83 7.77
N TRP A 142 9.43 8.05 7.96
CA TRP A 142 9.10 6.84 7.19
C TRP A 142 10.15 5.74 7.33
N THR A 143 10.91 5.74 8.44
CA THR A 143 11.79 4.62 8.78
C THR A 143 10.92 3.49 9.36
N PRO A 144 10.99 2.26 8.82
CA PRO A 144 10.24 1.15 9.35
C PRO A 144 10.71 0.84 10.78
N LEU A 145 9.76 0.76 11.70
CA LEU A 145 10.00 0.25 13.04
C LEU A 145 10.00 -1.28 13.00
N ARG A 146 10.72 -1.91 13.94
CA ARG A 146 10.89 -3.37 13.94
C ARG A 146 9.61 -4.09 14.28
N GLY A 147 9.09 -4.89 13.35
CA GLY A 147 7.93 -5.73 13.56
C GLY A 147 6.70 -5.18 12.85
N GLY A 148 5.56 -5.79 13.16
CA GLY A 148 4.28 -5.57 12.51
C GLY A 148 3.31 -6.61 13.03
N PHE A 149 2.05 -6.49 12.66
CA PHE A 149 1.04 -7.49 12.98
C PHE A 149 0.15 -7.73 11.78
N GLY A 150 -0.50 -8.88 11.77
CA GLY A 150 -1.28 -9.31 10.63
C GLY A 150 -1.46 -10.81 10.60
N VAL A 151 -2.23 -11.26 9.62
CA VAL A 151 -2.40 -12.68 9.32
C VAL A 151 -1.98 -12.90 7.88
N GLU A 152 -1.04 -13.82 7.66
CA GLU A 152 -0.78 -14.38 6.34
C GLU A 152 -1.55 -15.70 6.26
N PHE A 153 -2.32 -15.91 5.19
CA PHE A 153 -3.01 -17.17 4.91
C PHE A 153 -2.23 -18.01 3.90
#